data_AF-A0A2T3KFI3-F1
#
_entry.id   AF-A0A2T3KFI3-F1
#
_cell.length_a   1.000
_cell.length_b   1.000
_cell.length_c   1.000
_cell.angle_alpha   90.00
_cell.angle_beta   90.00
_cell.angle_gamma   90.00
#
_symmetry.space_group_name_H-M   'P 1'
#
loop_
_entity.id
_entity.type
_entity.pdbx_description
1 polymer ?
#
loop_
_entity_poly.entity_id
_entity_poly.type
_entity_poly.pdbx_seq_one_letter_code
_entity_poly.pdbx_strand_id
1 'polypeptide(L)'
;MTTFHELLGTDDRCSKAEIKKKYRQLSVKLHPDKGGSQALMQMLSMAYQQVSKGNGNKKCSDIMIINNSDGRKQQVADLNKKISLLIKEKMQLQALIERYQQQANNGYNAGENQAQQTLVLLQTTNNRLNEQLLLLRRQIEENEINPSLTNNRLNKQSVMIIFSVLIIVVIFIGWFIWHYQSQHMQPQPLDLIPTPITVQVKNVIATQTTTMENIDAINSADKIMMTDTVGLWQQRYYEGTRQPYIAVRSLNGSYIVKDCQGTFSYYSNRSHNTSRVSANLIFSANDRQFSVYRIPYGNGSSDQQWLNSQSLSINNNIFSNNGYKSSSLALAAVCNNTVPF
;
A
#
# COMPACT_ATOMS: atom_id res chain seq x y z
N MET A 1 18.41 -40.85 55.54
CA MET A 1 17.99 -41.01 54.12
C MET A 1 16.49 -41.24 54.15
N THR A 2 15.71 -40.40 53.46
CA THR A 2 14.24 -40.38 53.57
C THR A 2 13.58 -41.53 52.81
N THR A 3 12.72 -42.31 53.46
CA THR A 3 11.87 -43.36 52.85
C THR A 3 10.52 -42.79 52.41
N PHE A 4 9.73 -43.57 51.63
CA PHE A 4 8.39 -43.11 51.22
C PHE A 4 7.40 -43.05 52.38
N HIS A 5 7.56 -43.91 53.39
CA HIS A 5 6.83 -43.83 54.65
C HIS A 5 7.12 -42.52 55.39
N GLU A 6 8.41 -42.16 55.50
CA GLU A 6 8.84 -40.92 56.14
C GLU A 6 8.32 -39.67 55.38
N LEU A 7 8.28 -39.72 54.06
CA LEU A 7 7.76 -38.65 53.20
C LEU A 7 6.24 -38.43 53.33
N LEU A 8 5.47 -39.47 53.65
CA LEU A 8 4.02 -39.37 53.92
C LEU A 8 3.70 -39.15 55.41
N GLY A 9 4.70 -39.23 56.29
CA GLY A 9 4.50 -39.24 57.74
C GLY A 9 3.70 -40.46 58.21
N THR A 10 3.97 -41.63 57.62
CA THR A 10 3.36 -42.93 57.96
C THR A 10 4.45 -43.95 58.30
N ASP A 11 4.05 -45.13 58.79
CA ASP A 11 4.94 -46.25 59.07
C ASP A 11 4.39 -47.55 58.45
N ASP A 12 5.17 -48.63 58.51
CA ASP A 12 4.78 -49.96 58.02
C ASP A 12 3.59 -50.59 58.78
N ARG A 13 3.26 -50.02 59.95
CA ARG A 13 2.17 -50.49 60.82
C ARG A 13 0.84 -49.80 60.48
N CYS A 14 0.88 -48.71 59.73
CA CYS A 14 -0.29 -47.98 59.25
C CYS A 14 -1.12 -48.85 58.30
N SER A 15 -2.42 -48.88 58.54
CA SER A 15 -3.37 -49.51 57.61
C SER A 15 -3.44 -48.73 56.28
N LYS A 16 -3.85 -49.41 55.19
CA LYS A 16 -4.08 -48.76 53.89
C LYS A 16 -5.08 -47.58 53.98
N ALA A 17 -6.04 -47.67 54.90
CA ALA A 17 -7.01 -46.60 55.16
C ALA A 17 -6.35 -45.36 55.78
N GLU A 18 -5.42 -45.54 56.72
CA GLU A 18 -4.67 -44.45 57.34
C GLU A 18 -3.70 -43.77 56.38
N ILE A 19 -3.02 -44.56 55.54
CA ILE A 19 -2.12 -44.04 54.50
C ILE A 19 -2.90 -43.15 53.52
N LYS A 20 -4.09 -43.59 53.09
CA LYS A 20 -4.98 -42.81 52.22
C LYS A 20 -5.52 -41.55 52.90
N LYS A 21 -5.84 -41.63 54.20
CA LYS A 21 -6.28 -40.47 54.99
C LYS A 21 -5.18 -39.42 55.09
N LYS A 22 -3.95 -39.82 55.41
CA LYS A 22 -2.77 -38.93 55.49
C LYS A 22 -2.44 -38.29 54.14
N TYR A 23 -2.47 -39.06 53.05
CA TYR A 23 -2.29 -38.53 51.70
C TYR A 23 -3.32 -37.43 51.36
N ARG A 24 -4.61 -37.65 51.65
CA ARG A 24 -5.66 -36.64 51.42
C ARG A 24 -5.42 -35.37 52.22
N GLN A 25 -5.03 -35.49 53.49
CA GLN A 25 -4.74 -34.34 54.35
C GLN A 25 -3.55 -33.52 53.83
N LEU A 26 -2.48 -34.18 53.39
CA LEU A 26 -1.31 -33.51 52.83
C LEU A 26 -1.59 -32.93 51.44
N SER A 27 -2.38 -33.61 50.61
CA SER A 27 -2.75 -33.14 49.28
C SER A 27 -3.55 -31.85 49.33
N VAL A 28 -4.49 -31.70 50.28
CA VAL A 28 -5.22 -30.44 50.46
C VAL A 28 -4.31 -29.29 50.89
N LYS A 29 -3.29 -29.57 51.71
CA LYS A 29 -2.33 -28.55 52.18
C LYS A 29 -1.29 -28.16 51.14
N LEU A 30 -0.85 -29.11 50.32
CA LEU A 30 0.21 -28.93 49.33
C LEU A 30 -0.34 -28.68 47.92
N HIS A 31 -1.65 -28.44 47.78
CA HIS A 31 -2.27 -28.18 46.49
C HIS A 31 -1.73 -26.88 45.87
N PRO A 32 -1.35 -26.87 44.57
CA PRO A 32 -0.85 -25.65 43.91
C PRO A 32 -1.82 -24.47 44.04
N ASP A 33 -3.11 -24.70 43.86
CA ASP A 33 -4.16 -23.66 44.00
C ASP A 33 -4.33 -23.09 45.41
N LYS A 34 -3.78 -23.77 46.44
CA LYS A 34 -3.85 -23.34 47.85
C LYS A 34 -2.49 -22.87 48.40
N GLY A 35 -1.56 -22.51 47.50
CA GLY A 35 -0.23 -22.02 47.87
C GLY A 35 0.85 -23.11 47.99
N GLY A 36 0.56 -24.34 47.56
CA GLY A 36 1.55 -25.41 47.45
C GLY A 36 2.37 -25.35 46.16
N SER A 37 3.36 -26.25 46.03
CA SER A 37 4.17 -26.38 44.80
C SER A 37 3.76 -27.62 44.01
N GLN A 38 3.67 -27.49 42.69
CA GLN A 38 3.41 -28.62 41.77
C GLN A 38 4.43 -29.75 41.95
N ALA A 39 5.70 -29.42 42.23
CA ALA A 39 6.75 -30.39 42.48
C ALA A 39 6.52 -31.17 43.79
N LEU A 40 6.06 -30.49 44.85
CA LEU A 40 5.74 -31.12 46.13
C LEU A 40 4.53 -32.04 46.02
N MET A 41 3.50 -31.64 45.26
CA MET A 41 2.33 -32.47 45.00
C MET A 41 2.69 -33.74 44.22
N GLN A 42 3.56 -33.62 43.22
CA GLN A 42 4.06 -34.76 42.46
C GLN A 42 4.87 -35.72 43.35
N MET A 43 5.73 -35.18 44.21
CA MET A 43 6.51 -35.97 45.16
C MET A 43 5.61 -36.72 46.17
N LEU A 44 4.58 -36.06 46.69
CA LEU A 44 3.58 -36.65 47.59
C LEU A 44 2.78 -37.79 46.90
N SER A 45 2.34 -37.55 45.67
CA SER A 45 1.59 -38.52 44.87
C SER A 45 2.41 -39.77 44.57
N MET A 46 3.68 -39.57 44.23
CA MET A 46 4.64 -40.67 44.01
C MET A 46 4.85 -41.48 45.29
N ALA A 47 5.00 -40.83 46.44
CA ALA A 47 5.17 -41.52 47.72
C ALA A 47 3.97 -42.40 48.07
N TYR A 48 2.75 -41.87 47.91
CA TYR A 48 1.52 -42.64 48.13
C TYR A 48 1.41 -43.85 47.20
N GLN A 49 1.76 -43.70 45.92
CA GLN A 49 1.76 -44.81 44.98
C GLN A 49 2.76 -45.90 45.36
N GLN A 50 3.97 -45.53 45.80
CA GLN A 50 4.99 -46.50 46.20
C GLN A 50 4.63 -47.22 47.49
N VAL A 51 4.13 -46.50 48.50
CA VAL A 51 3.63 -47.12 49.74
C VAL A 51 2.45 -48.07 49.45
N SER A 52 1.52 -47.66 48.58
CA SER A 52 0.38 -48.51 48.19
C SER A 52 0.78 -49.79 47.47
N LYS A 53 1.94 -49.79 46.79
CA LYS A 53 2.54 -50.96 46.11
C LYS A 53 3.40 -51.83 47.04
N GLY A 54 3.50 -51.50 48.33
CA GLY A 54 4.35 -52.22 49.29
C GLY A 54 5.82 -51.82 49.26
N ASN A 55 6.17 -50.72 48.58
CA ASN A 55 7.54 -50.21 48.46
C ASN A 55 7.86 -49.11 49.50
N GLY A 56 7.11 -49.02 50.59
CA GLY A 56 7.18 -47.88 51.52
C GLY A 56 8.55 -47.66 52.18
N ASN A 57 9.29 -48.75 52.43
CA ASN A 57 10.64 -48.72 53.01
C ASN A 57 11.77 -48.47 52.01
N LYS A 58 11.46 -48.41 50.71
CA LYS A 58 12.49 -48.11 49.70
C LYS A 58 12.91 -46.65 49.83
N LYS A 59 14.18 -46.38 49.56
CA LYS A 59 14.72 -45.01 49.56
C LYS A 59 14.19 -44.25 48.36
N CYS A 60 13.83 -42.98 48.57
CA CYS A 60 13.31 -42.13 47.49
C CYS A 60 14.30 -41.93 46.33
N SER A 61 15.61 -42.06 46.58
CA SER A 61 16.68 -41.92 45.59
C SER A 61 16.66 -42.97 44.49
N ASP A 62 16.19 -44.19 44.80
CA ASP A 62 16.46 -45.36 43.94
C ASP A 62 15.40 -45.51 42.82
N ILE A 63 14.29 -44.77 42.89
CA ILE A 63 13.15 -44.88 41.96
C ILE A 63 13.05 -43.69 40.99
N MET A 64 13.65 -42.53 41.32
CA MET A 64 13.63 -41.34 40.44
C MET A 64 14.35 -41.57 39.08
N ILE A 65 15.23 -42.57 38.99
CA ILE A 65 15.99 -42.89 37.77
C ILE A 65 15.18 -43.76 36.79
N ILE A 66 14.24 -44.58 37.28
CA ILE A 66 13.59 -45.62 36.45
C ILE A 66 12.36 -45.08 35.69
N ASN A 67 11.59 -44.17 36.28
CA ASN A 67 10.37 -43.64 35.64
C ASN A 67 10.63 -42.45 34.68
N ASN A 68 11.85 -41.90 34.68
CA ASN A 68 12.23 -40.72 33.91
C ASN A 68 12.81 -41.07 32.53
N SER A 69 13.06 -42.35 32.24
CA SER A 69 13.70 -42.82 31.01
C SER A 69 12.72 -43.02 29.86
N ASP A 70 11.53 -43.59 30.11
CA ASP A 70 10.55 -43.89 29.05
C ASP A 70 9.77 -42.65 28.58
N GLY A 71 9.31 -41.79 29.49
CA GLY A 71 8.62 -40.55 29.13
C GLY A 71 9.53 -39.56 28.38
N ARG A 72 10.81 -39.49 28.77
CA ARG A 72 11.79 -38.59 28.15
C ARG A 72 12.22 -39.06 26.76
N LYS A 73 12.31 -40.38 26.52
CA LYS A 73 12.55 -40.95 25.18
C LYS A 73 11.40 -40.64 24.21
N GLN A 74 10.15 -40.78 24.66
CA GLN A 74 8.98 -40.47 23.85
C GLN A 74 8.91 -38.97 23.50
N GLN A 75 9.18 -38.11 24.47
CA GLN A 75 9.17 -36.65 24.28
C GLN A 75 10.29 -36.17 23.35
N VAL A 76 11.49 -36.76 23.44
CA VAL A 76 12.61 -36.46 22.54
C VAL A 76 12.30 -36.91 21.11
N ALA A 77 11.66 -38.07 20.93
CA ALA A 77 11.25 -38.54 19.61
C ALA A 77 10.20 -37.61 18.95
N ASP A 78 9.23 -37.13 19.72
CA ASP A 78 8.21 -36.21 19.21
C ASP A 78 8.78 -34.82 18.89
N LEU A 79 9.71 -34.32 19.73
CA LEU A 79 10.46 -33.08 19.42
C LEU A 79 11.28 -33.22 18.13
N ASN A 80 11.99 -34.34 17.95
CA ASN A 80 12.79 -34.58 16.74
C ASN A 80 11.92 -34.62 15.48
N LYS A 81 10.71 -35.18 15.57
CA LYS A 81 9.73 -35.17 14.48
C LYS A 81 9.24 -33.76 14.16
N LYS A 82 9.03 -32.92 15.17
CA LYS A 82 8.63 -31.52 14.98
C LYS A 82 9.75 -30.68 14.36
N ILE A 83 10.99 -30.91 14.79
CA ILE A 83 12.18 -30.26 14.23
C ILE A 83 12.34 -30.61 12.75
N SER A 84 12.19 -31.87 12.35
CA SER A 84 12.31 -32.26 10.94
C SER A 84 11.21 -31.64 10.06
N LEU A 85 9.99 -31.49 10.60
CA LEU A 85 8.89 -30.83 9.92
C LEU A 85 9.18 -29.33 9.72
N LEU A 86 9.65 -28.65 10.76
CA LEU A 86 10.03 -27.23 10.70
C LEU A 86 11.20 -26.98 9.73
N ILE A 87 12.19 -27.88 9.67
CA ILE A 87 13.29 -27.79 8.69
C ILE A 87 12.74 -27.88 7.27
N LYS A 88 11.80 -28.79 7.02
CA LYS A 88 11.15 -28.95 5.71
C LYS A 88 10.36 -27.70 5.31
N GLU A 89 9.57 -27.15 6.22
CA GLU A 89 8.80 -25.93 6.00
C GLU A 89 9.71 -24.72 5.72
N LYS A 90 10.80 -24.57 6.49
CA LYS A 90 11.81 -23.53 6.25
C LYS A 90 12.42 -23.66 4.85
N MET A 91 12.77 -24.87 4.41
CA MET A 91 13.30 -25.09 3.05
C MET A 91 12.29 -24.70 1.98
N GLN A 92 11.00 -25.01 2.17
CA GLN A 92 9.95 -24.64 1.22
C GLN A 92 9.75 -23.12 1.14
N LEU A 93 9.75 -22.44 2.29
CA LEU A 93 9.66 -20.98 2.35
C LEU A 93 10.86 -20.32 1.67
N GLN A 94 12.06 -20.86 1.87
CA GLN A 94 13.27 -20.32 1.28
C GLN A 94 13.29 -20.46 -0.24
N ALA A 95 12.89 -21.62 -0.77
CA ALA A 95 12.73 -21.82 -2.21
C ALA A 95 11.65 -20.89 -2.81
N LEU A 96 10.59 -20.57 -2.05
CA LEU A 96 9.56 -19.64 -2.48
C LEU A 96 10.09 -18.20 -2.57
N ILE A 97 10.88 -17.75 -1.58
CA ILE A 97 11.53 -16.44 -1.58
C ILE A 97 12.45 -16.30 -2.80
N GLU A 98 13.29 -17.30 -3.06
CA GLU A 98 14.20 -17.31 -4.22
C GLU A 98 13.43 -17.19 -5.55
N ARG A 99 12.31 -17.92 -5.70
CA ARG A 99 11.45 -17.80 -6.88
C ARG A 99 10.89 -16.40 -7.04
N TYR A 100 10.38 -15.79 -5.98
CA TYR A 100 9.84 -14.43 -6.03
C TYR A 100 10.92 -13.39 -6.35
N GLN A 101 12.13 -13.54 -5.79
CA GLN A 101 13.28 -12.69 -6.12
C GLN A 101 13.68 -12.82 -7.58
N GLN A 102 13.76 -14.05 -8.09
CA GLN A 102 14.06 -14.30 -9.51
C GLN A 102 13.00 -13.70 -10.43
N GLN A 103 11.72 -13.83 -10.08
CA GLN A 103 10.62 -13.23 -10.86
C GLN A 103 10.67 -11.69 -10.83
N ALA A 104 11.01 -11.09 -9.68
CA ALA A 104 11.17 -9.65 -9.56
C ALA A 104 12.36 -9.13 -10.39
N ASN A 105 13.51 -9.81 -10.34
CA ASN A 105 14.68 -9.45 -11.14
C ASN A 105 14.41 -9.60 -12.64
N ASN A 106 13.73 -10.67 -13.06
CA ASN A 106 13.36 -10.86 -14.46
C ASN A 106 12.37 -9.80 -14.95
N GLY A 107 11.37 -9.43 -14.12
CA GLY A 107 10.42 -8.36 -14.43
C GLY A 107 11.09 -6.98 -14.51
N TYR A 108 12.02 -6.70 -13.59
CA TYR A 108 12.80 -5.47 -13.59
C TYR A 108 13.68 -5.33 -14.86
N ASN A 109 14.45 -6.37 -15.18
CA ASN A 109 15.32 -6.38 -16.36
C ASN A 109 14.51 -6.31 -17.68
N ALA A 110 13.35 -6.97 -17.73
CA ALA A 110 12.47 -6.90 -18.90
C ALA A 110 11.90 -5.47 -19.09
N GLY A 111 11.46 -4.82 -18.01
CA GLY A 111 10.97 -3.44 -18.05
C GLY A 111 12.06 -2.44 -18.44
N GLU A 112 13.28 -2.60 -17.93
CA GLU A 112 14.42 -1.74 -18.26
C GLU A 112 14.81 -1.87 -19.75
N ASN A 113 14.90 -3.10 -20.26
CA ASN A 113 15.18 -3.35 -21.68
C ASN A 113 14.10 -2.75 -22.60
N GLN A 114 12.83 -2.87 -22.23
CA GLN A 114 11.73 -2.28 -22.99
C GLN A 114 11.78 -0.74 -22.97
N ALA A 115 12.10 -0.14 -21.83
CA ALA A 115 12.26 1.31 -21.70
C ALA A 115 13.45 1.82 -22.54
N GLN A 116 14.59 1.12 -22.52
CA GLN A 116 15.76 1.44 -23.34
C GLN A 116 15.44 1.33 -24.84
N GLN A 117 14.75 0.27 -25.28
CA GLN A 117 14.30 0.14 -26.67
C GLN A 117 13.35 1.27 -27.08
N THR A 118 12.44 1.67 -26.20
CA THR A 118 11.50 2.77 -26.46
C THR A 118 12.25 4.11 -26.57
N LEU A 119 13.26 4.35 -25.72
CA LEU A 119 14.09 5.55 -25.80
C LEU A 119 14.87 5.63 -27.12
N VAL A 120 15.48 4.53 -27.57
CA VAL A 120 16.19 4.47 -28.85
C VAL A 120 15.24 4.73 -30.02
N LEU A 121 14.02 4.18 -29.98
CA LEU A 121 12.99 4.45 -30.99
C LEU A 121 12.57 5.93 -31.00
N LEU A 122 12.38 6.53 -29.83
CA LEU A 122 12.04 7.95 -29.73
C LEU A 122 13.17 8.86 -30.21
N GLN A 123 14.43 8.52 -29.93
CA GLN A 123 15.58 9.26 -30.44
C GLN A 123 15.69 9.17 -31.96
N THR A 124 15.56 7.97 -32.53
CA THR A 124 15.65 7.77 -33.97
C THR A 124 14.52 8.45 -34.73
N THR A 125 13.29 8.45 -34.19
CA THR A 125 12.16 9.17 -34.77
C THR A 125 12.34 10.68 -34.70
N ASN A 126 12.84 11.23 -33.59
CA ASN A 126 13.13 12.66 -33.46
C ASN A 126 14.21 13.11 -34.48
N ASN A 127 15.30 12.35 -34.60
CA ASN A 127 16.34 12.62 -35.60
C ASN A 127 15.77 12.63 -37.03
N ARG A 128 14.92 11.65 -37.36
CA ARG A 128 14.27 11.58 -38.67
C ARG A 128 13.35 12.78 -38.94
N LEU A 129 12.60 13.22 -37.93
CA LEU A 129 11.76 14.42 -38.04
C LEU A 129 12.61 15.68 -38.26
N ASN A 130 13.74 15.80 -37.56
CA ASN A 130 14.65 16.93 -37.75
C ASN A 130 15.25 16.96 -39.16
N GLU A 131 15.63 15.81 -39.71
CA GLU A 131 16.06 15.69 -41.12
C GLU A 131 14.95 16.13 -42.08
N GLN A 132 13.71 15.70 -41.85
CA GLN A 132 12.57 16.12 -42.68
C GLN A 132 12.32 17.64 -42.60
N LEU A 133 12.43 18.24 -41.41
CA LEU A 133 12.31 19.69 -41.23
C LEU A 133 13.42 20.44 -41.96
N LEU A 134 14.65 19.92 -41.94
CA LEU A 134 15.78 20.51 -42.63
C LEU A 134 15.60 20.47 -44.16
N LEU A 135 15.14 19.34 -44.70
CA LEU A 135 14.82 19.21 -46.13
C LEU A 135 13.70 20.17 -46.57
N LEU A 136 12.64 20.29 -45.78
CA LEU A 136 11.54 21.23 -46.06
C LEU A 136 12.02 22.68 -46.02
N ARG A 137 12.86 23.04 -45.04
CA ARG A 137 13.42 24.38 -44.94
C ARG A 137 14.28 24.72 -46.15
N ARG A 138 15.10 23.78 -46.61
CA ARG A 138 15.92 23.93 -47.82
C ARG A 138 15.08 24.11 -49.08
N GLN A 139 13.96 23.39 -49.21
CA GLN A 139 13.03 23.55 -50.32
C GLN A 139 12.34 24.93 -50.31
N ILE A 140 12.01 25.46 -49.12
CA ILE A 140 11.47 26.82 -49.00
C ILE A 140 12.51 27.85 -49.44
N GLU A 141 13.75 27.74 -48.97
CA GLU A 141 14.84 28.65 -49.37
C GLU A 141 15.17 28.57 -50.87
N GLU A 142 15.18 27.37 -51.47
CA GLU A 142 15.38 27.18 -52.91
C GLU A 142 14.22 27.75 -53.75
N ASN A 143 12.98 27.66 -53.27
CA ASN A 143 11.80 28.26 -53.91
C ASN A 143 11.77 29.79 -53.77
N GLU A 144 12.36 30.35 -52.71
CA GLU A 144 12.47 31.79 -52.49
C GLU A 144 13.56 32.43 -53.38
N ILE A 145 14.61 31.67 -53.73
CA ILE A 145 15.73 32.13 -54.59
C ILE A 145 15.40 32.05 -56.10
N ASN A 146 14.50 31.15 -56.52
CA ASN A 146 14.09 31.00 -57.93
C ASN A 146 12.60 31.32 -58.14
N PRO A 147 12.20 32.60 -58.29
CA PRO A 147 10.82 32.94 -58.57
C PRO A 147 10.56 32.87 -60.07
N SER A 148 10.65 31.68 -60.69
CA SER A 148 10.22 31.57 -62.09
C SER A 148 9.82 30.15 -62.54
N LEU A 149 8.59 30.09 -63.05
CA LEU A 149 7.94 29.05 -63.85
C LEU A 149 7.62 27.71 -63.17
N THR A 150 6.35 27.55 -62.75
CA THR A 150 5.47 26.49 -63.28
C THR A 150 3.99 26.66 -62.87
N ASN A 151 3.26 27.28 -63.80
CA ASN A 151 2.02 26.82 -64.41
C ASN A 151 0.73 26.61 -63.56
N ASN A 152 -0.21 27.52 -63.80
CA ASN A 152 -1.62 27.57 -63.43
C ASN A 152 -2.51 26.43 -64.00
N ARG A 153 -2.12 25.15 -63.91
CA ARG A 153 -2.99 24.04 -64.35
C ARG A 153 -3.28 22.94 -63.33
N LEU A 154 -2.62 22.92 -62.17
CA LEU A 154 -2.84 21.88 -61.14
C LEU A 154 -3.76 22.32 -59.99
N ASN A 155 -4.06 23.62 -59.85
CA ASN A 155 -4.81 24.13 -58.71
C ASN A 155 -6.33 23.82 -58.78
N LYS A 156 -6.88 23.54 -59.96
CA LYS A 156 -8.32 23.28 -60.13
C LYS A 156 -8.72 21.84 -59.82
N GLN A 157 -7.83 20.87 -60.01
CA GLN A 157 -8.10 19.46 -59.70
C GLN A 157 -7.85 19.13 -58.24
N SER A 158 -6.78 19.67 -57.63
CA SER A 158 -6.45 19.43 -56.22
C SER A 158 -7.46 20.04 -55.26
N VAL A 159 -7.94 21.27 -55.55
CA VAL A 159 -8.98 21.93 -54.74
C VAL A 159 -10.32 21.20 -54.81
N MET A 160 -10.68 20.64 -55.97
CA MET A 160 -11.92 19.85 -56.12
C MET A 160 -11.86 18.51 -55.38
N ILE A 161 -10.69 17.85 -55.34
CA ILE A 161 -10.50 16.59 -54.59
C ILE A 161 -10.52 16.85 -53.07
N ILE A 162 -9.91 17.93 -52.59
CA ILE A 162 -9.92 18.27 -51.16
C ILE A 162 -11.34 18.66 -50.70
N PHE A 163 -12.10 19.40 -51.50
CA PHE A 163 -13.50 19.73 -51.20
C PHE A 163 -14.41 18.49 -51.20
N SER A 164 -14.22 17.54 -52.12
CA SER A 164 -15.06 16.33 -52.15
C SER A 164 -14.83 15.44 -50.92
N VAL A 165 -13.59 15.30 -50.46
CA VAL A 165 -13.25 14.53 -49.26
C VAL A 165 -13.80 15.20 -48.00
N LEU A 166 -13.71 16.54 -47.90
CA LEU A 166 -14.30 17.30 -46.78
C LEU A 166 -15.83 17.14 -46.71
N ILE A 167 -16.51 17.18 -47.86
CA ILE A 167 -17.97 17.00 -47.93
C ILE A 167 -18.35 15.59 -47.49
N ILE A 168 -17.62 14.56 -47.91
CA ILE A 168 -17.87 13.17 -47.48
C ILE A 168 -17.69 13.03 -45.97
N VAL A 169 -16.63 13.62 -45.39
CA VAL A 169 -16.40 13.60 -43.93
C VAL A 169 -17.51 14.32 -43.17
N VAL A 170 -17.99 15.47 -43.65
CA VAL A 170 -19.12 16.20 -43.04
C VAL A 170 -20.42 15.39 -43.13
N ILE A 171 -20.67 14.69 -44.24
CA ILE A 171 -21.85 13.82 -44.40
C ILE A 171 -21.77 12.64 -43.42
N PHE A 172 -20.60 12.01 -43.26
CA PHE A 172 -20.43 10.92 -42.29
C PHE A 172 -20.59 11.39 -40.85
N ILE A 173 -20.05 12.55 -40.50
CA ILE A 173 -20.20 13.14 -39.16
C ILE A 173 -21.67 13.51 -38.91
N GLY A 174 -22.35 14.12 -39.88
CA GLY A 174 -23.76 14.48 -39.78
C GLY A 174 -24.67 13.25 -39.67
N TRP A 175 -24.39 12.19 -40.42
CA TRP A 175 -25.10 10.91 -40.32
C TRP A 175 -24.89 10.25 -38.94
N PHE A 176 -23.66 10.31 -38.42
CA PHE A 176 -23.34 9.78 -37.10
C PHE A 176 -24.05 10.55 -35.98
N ILE A 177 -24.13 11.89 -36.07
CA ILE A 177 -24.84 12.74 -35.11
C ILE A 177 -26.36 12.49 -35.16
N TRP A 178 -26.95 12.36 -36.35
CA TRP A 178 -28.37 12.05 -36.51
C TRP A 178 -28.75 10.68 -35.94
N HIS A 179 -27.90 9.67 -36.17
CA HIS A 179 -28.12 8.33 -35.65
C HIS A 179 -27.95 8.25 -34.12
N TYR A 180 -27.07 9.07 -33.56
CA TYR A 180 -26.89 9.19 -32.10
C TYR A 180 -28.10 9.86 -31.43
N GLN A 181 -28.66 10.88 -32.07
CA GLN A 181 -29.80 11.63 -31.53
C GLN A 181 -31.13 10.86 -31.62
N SER A 182 -31.26 9.94 -32.58
CA SER A 182 -32.48 9.12 -32.76
C SER A 182 -32.61 7.96 -31.77
N GLN A 183 -31.55 7.61 -31.02
CA GLN A 183 -31.57 6.50 -30.05
C GLN A 183 -31.79 6.92 -28.58
N HIS A 184 -31.71 8.22 -28.24
CA HIS A 184 -31.72 8.68 -26.85
C HIS A 184 -32.69 9.84 -26.56
N MET A 185 -33.89 9.82 -27.14
CA MET A 185 -34.96 10.76 -26.78
C MET A 185 -36.25 10.00 -26.44
N GLN A 186 -36.40 9.68 -25.16
CA GLN A 186 -37.67 9.29 -24.55
C GLN A 186 -38.21 10.55 -23.84
N PRO A 187 -39.42 11.06 -24.17
CA PRO A 187 -39.90 12.31 -23.60
C PRO A 187 -40.56 12.08 -22.23
N GLN A 188 -40.16 12.88 -21.23
CA GLN A 188 -40.94 13.11 -20.02
C GLN A 188 -40.94 14.60 -19.66
N PRO A 189 -42.00 15.06 -18.97
CA PRO A 189 -42.66 16.34 -19.25
C PRO A 189 -42.09 17.52 -18.46
N LEU A 190 -42.34 18.71 -19.00
CA LEU A 190 -42.07 20.01 -18.38
C LEU A 190 -42.67 20.09 -16.97
N ASP A 191 -41.84 20.52 -16.01
CA ASP A 191 -42.32 21.25 -14.85
C ASP A 191 -41.44 22.48 -14.57
N LEU A 192 -42.14 23.51 -14.09
CA LEU A 192 -41.81 24.92 -14.15
C LEU A 192 -40.58 25.36 -13.33
N ILE A 193 -39.90 26.37 -13.87
CA ILE A 193 -38.97 27.28 -13.17
C ILE A 193 -39.74 28.12 -12.14
N PRO A 194 -39.11 28.50 -11.01
CA PRO A 194 -38.91 29.93 -10.77
C PRO A 194 -37.48 30.29 -10.30
N THR A 195 -37.05 31.45 -10.76
CA THR A 195 -35.80 32.16 -10.45
C THR A 195 -35.89 32.91 -9.09
N PRO A 196 -34.96 33.81 -8.71
CA PRO A 196 -34.04 33.64 -7.61
C PRO A 196 -34.37 34.53 -6.40
N ILE A 197 -33.87 34.20 -5.20
CA ILE A 197 -33.80 35.17 -4.11
C ILE A 197 -32.35 35.28 -3.65
N THR A 198 -31.76 36.42 -4.00
CA THR A 198 -30.55 37.00 -3.42
C THR A 198 -30.79 37.32 -1.94
N VAL A 199 -29.94 36.82 -1.06
CA VAL A 199 -29.76 37.40 0.28
C VAL A 199 -28.27 37.54 0.57
N GLN A 200 -27.81 38.79 0.57
CA GLN A 200 -26.54 39.25 1.10
C GLN A 200 -26.66 39.40 2.62
N VAL A 201 -25.72 38.88 3.41
CA VAL A 201 -25.51 39.31 4.80
C VAL A 201 -24.02 39.43 5.13
N LYS A 202 -23.58 40.69 5.09
CA LYS A 202 -22.77 41.46 6.05
C LYS A 202 -21.72 40.75 6.94
N ASN A 203 -20.48 41.21 6.75
CA ASN A 203 -19.25 41.08 7.55
C ASN A 203 -19.41 41.10 9.08
N VAL A 204 -18.52 40.36 9.75
CA VAL A 204 -17.86 40.81 10.99
C VAL A 204 -16.38 40.42 10.95
N ILE A 205 -15.52 41.44 10.99
CA ILE A 205 -14.08 41.35 11.25
C ILE A 205 -13.90 41.35 12.78
N ALA A 206 -13.08 40.45 13.30
CA ALA A 206 -12.46 40.60 14.61
C ALA A 206 -10.99 40.18 14.51
N THR A 207 -10.13 41.19 14.53
CA THR A 207 -8.66 41.09 14.62
C THR A 207 -8.26 40.96 16.08
N GLN A 208 -7.39 40.01 16.43
CA GLN A 208 -6.47 40.17 17.56
C GLN A 208 -5.07 39.61 17.20
N THR A 209 -4.09 40.35 17.70
CA THR A 209 -2.70 40.52 17.26
C THR A 209 -1.73 39.67 18.11
N THR A 210 -0.45 39.64 17.68
CA THR A 210 0.80 39.17 18.32
C THR A 210 1.22 37.77 17.84
N THR A 211 2.41 37.52 17.27
CA THR A 211 3.72 38.21 17.32
C THR A 211 4.49 37.90 16.02
N MET A 212 5.21 38.88 15.50
CA MET A 212 6.12 38.76 14.36
C MET A 212 7.32 37.85 14.71
N GLU A 213 7.43 36.70 14.06
CA GLU A 213 8.70 36.23 13.50
C GLU A 213 8.40 35.25 12.35
N ASN A 214 8.82 35.63 11.14
CA ASN A 214 8.89 34.82 9.92
C ASN A 214 7.55 34.46 9.20
N ILE A 215 7.00 35.42 8.43
CA ILE A 215 5.83 35.24 7.56
C ILE A 215 6.23 35.40 6.07
N ASP A 216 7.17 34.60 5.59
CA ASP A 216 7.39 34.46 4.13
C ASP A 216 7.39 32.99 3.66
N ALA A 217 7.16 32.01 4.55
CA ALA A 217 7.15 30.58 4.20
C ALA A 217 5.75 29.92 4.17
N ILE A 218 4.65 30.66 4.39
CA ILE A 218 3.37 30.04 4.79
C ILE A 218 2.43 29.63 3.63
N ASN A 219 2.70 29.96 2.36
CA ASN A 219 1.70 29.74 1.30
C ASN A 219 2.14 28.92 0.08
N SER A 220 3.33 28.31 0.09
CA SER A 220 3.76 27.41 -0.99
C SER A 220 3.70 25.96 -0.53
N ALA A 221 2.81 25.16 -1.14
CA ALA A 221 2.89 23.70 -1.01
C ALA A 221 4.21 23.18 -1.59
N ASP A 222 4.68 22.05 -1.07
CA ASP A 222 5.85 21.37 -1.61
C ASP A 222 5.64 21.00 -3.09
N LYS A 223 6.63 21.33 -3.91
CA LYS A 223 6.49 21.23 -5.36
C LYS A 223 6.72 19.82 -5.84
N ILE A 224 5.70 19.15 -6.36
CA ILE A 224 5.84 17.78 -6.88
C ILE A 224 6.47 17.75 -8.28
N MET A 225 7.27 16.73 -8.59
CA MET A 225 7.70 16.46 -9.96
C MET A 225 6.52 15.94 -10.79
N MET A 226 6.29 16.55 -11.94
CA MET A 226 5.25 16.12 -12.88
C MET A 226 5.71 14.88 -13.66
N THR A 227 4.78 13.96 -13.91
CA THR A 227 5.01 12.74 -14.70
C THR A 227 3.86 12.50 -15.66
N ASP A 228 4.13 11.81 -16.77
CA ASP A 228 3.11 11.36 -17.71
C ASP A 228 2.55 9.97 -17.35
N THR A 229 3.17 9.28 -16.39
CA THR A 229 2.71 7.96 -15.95
C THR A 229 1.42 8.09 -15.14
N VAL A 230 0.32 7.56 -15.68
CA VAL A 230 -0.99 7.55 -15.01
C VAL A 230 -1.20 6.27 -14.22
N GLY A 231 -1.77 6.38 -13.02
CA GLY A 231 -2.30 5.25 -12.27
C GLY A 231 -1.25 4.30 -11.69
N LEU A 232 0.03 4.70 -11.65
CA LEU A 232 1.10 3.96 -11.00
C LEU A 232 1.68 4.80 -9.87
N TRP A 233 1.74 4.23 -8.67
CA TRP A 233 2.46 4.83 -7.55
C TRP A 233 3.97 4.78 -7.80
N GLN A 234 4.63 5.92 -7.59
CA GLN A 234 6.07 6.06 -7.81
C GLN A 234 6.70 6.89 -6.70
N GLN A 235 7.89 6.49 -6.25
CA GLN A 235 8.72 7.31 -5.36
C GLN A 235 9.41 8.43 -6.16
N ARG A 236 9.39 9.64 -5.60
CA ARG A 236 9.98 10.86 -6.16
C ARG A 236 10.51 11.75 -5.02
N TYR A 237 11.06 12.89 -5.38
CA TYR A 237 11.53 13.92 -4.44
C TYR A 237 10.88 15.26 -4.81
N TYR A 238 10.53 16.08 -3.82
CA TYR A 238 9.98 17.41 -4.11
C TYR A 238 11.03 18.29 -4.81
N GLU A 239 10.60 19.09 -5.77
CA GLU A 239 11.48 19.96 -6.55
C GLU A 239 12.27 20.92 -5.64
N GLY A 240 13.58 20.98 -5.86
CA GLY A 240 14.46 21.80 -5.04
C GLY A 240 14.75 21.25 -3.65
N THR A 241 14.26 20.05 -3.31
CA THR A 241 14.52 19.40 -2.02
C THR A 241 15.01 17.97 -2.20
N ARG A 242 15.53 17.36 -1.12
CA ARG A 242 15.79 15.91 -1.02
C ARG A 242 14.71 15.16 -0.25
N GLN A 243 13.57 15.79 0.01
CA GLN A 243 12.49 15.15 0.74
C GLN A 243 11.75 14.16 -0.18
N PRO A 244 11.76 12.85 0.14
CA PRO A 244 11.10 11.86 -0.69
C PRO A 244 9.60 11.86 -0.41
N TYR A 245 8.83 11.51 -1.43
CA TYR A 245 7.40 11.23 -1.34
C TYR A 245 7.04 10.12 -2.32
N ILE A 246 5.83 9.56 -2.18
CA ILE A 246 5.23 8.73 -3.23
C ILE A 246 3.99 9.41 -3.77
N ALA A 247 3.74 9.26 -5.07
CA ALA A 247 2.54 9.81 -5.67
C ALA A 247 1.98 8.93 -6.77
N VAL A 248 0.68 9.10 -7.01
CA VAL A 248 -0.04 8.53 -8.15
C VAL A 248 -0.81 9.64 -8.88
N ARG A 249 -0.73 9.63 -10.21
CA ARG A 249 -1.43 10.57 -11.09
C ARG A 249 -2.76 9.98 -11.56
N SER A 250 -3.82 10.78 -11.57
CA SER A 250 -5.09 10.44 -12.23
C SER A 250 -5.06 10.72 -13.74
N LEU A 251 -6.08 10.26 -14.47
CA LEU A 251 -6.25 10.58 -15.90
C LEU A 251 -6.35 12.09 -16.13
N ASN A 252 -7.06 12.81 -15.25
CA ASN A 252 -7.25 14.26 -15.32
C ASN A 252 -6.02 15.07 -14.84
N GLY A 253 -4.90 14.39 -14.55
CA GLY A 253 -3.65 15.03 -14.16
C GLY A 253 -3.62 15.56 -12.73
N SER A 254 -4.56 15.18 -11.88
CA SER A 254 -4.44 15.41 -10.43
C SER A 254 -3.57 14.35 -9.79
N TYR A 255 -3.03 14.61 -8.59
CA TYR A 255 -2.18 13.66 -7.88
C TYR A 255 -2.67 13.40 -6.46
N ILE A 256 -2.45 12.18 -5.98
CA ILE A 256 -2.37 11.89 -4.56
C ILE A 256 -0.91 11.72 -4.21
N VAL A 257 -0.50 12.35 -3.12
CA VAL A 257 0.88 12.38 -2.62
C VAL A 257 0.86 11.91 -1.17
N LYS A 258 1.82 11.05 -0.80
CA LYS A 258 2.11 10.66 0.58
C LYS A 258 3.55 11.03 0.91
N ASP A 259 3.73 11.82 1.96
CA ASP A 259 5.04 12.24 2.46
C ASP A 259 5.62 11.26 3.50
N CYS A 260 6.83 11.57 4.01
CA CYS A 260 7.49 10.77 5.05
C CYS A 260 6.76 10.78 6.40
N GLN A 261 5.98 11.83 6.67
CA GLN A 261 5.16 11.96 7.87
C GLN A 261 3.89 11.09 7.80
N GLY A 262 3.61 10.50 6.62
CA GLY A 262 2.43 9.69 6.37
C GLY A 262 1.19 10.51 6.03
N THR A 263 1.34 11.81 5.76
CA THR A 263 0.24 12.69 5.38
C THR A 263 -0.12 12.45 3.92
N PHE A 264 -1.42 12.26 3.66
CA PHE A 264 -1.94 12.24 2.30
C PHE A 264 -2.42 13.63 1.87
N SER A 265 -1.97 14.05 0.69
CA SER A 265 -2.35 15.30 0.07
C SER A 265 -2.87 15.09 -1.35
N TYR A 266 -3.94 15.79 -1.70
CA TYR A 266 -4.56 15.81 -3.01
C TYR A 266 -4.16 17.09 -3.75
N TYR A 267 -3.37 16.94 -4.80
CA TYR A 267 -3.00 18.01 -5.72
C TYR A 267 -4.02 18.03 -6.85
N SER A 268 -5.06 18.85 -6.67
CA SER A 268 -6.18 18.95 -7.61
C SER A 268 -5.81 19.81 -8.80
N ASN A 269 -5.83 19.24 -10.01
CA ASN A 269 -5.58 20.01 -11.23
C ASN A 269 -6.71 21.02 -11.47
N ARG A 270 -6.40 22.31 -11.41
CA ARG A 270 -7.37 23.39 -11.54
C ARG A 270 -8.06 23.43 -12.90
N SER A 271 -7.41 22.93 -13.96
CA SER A 271 -7.98 22.89 -15.31
C SER A 271 -9.14 21.89 -15.45
N HIS A 272 -9.26 20.93 -14.53
CA HIS A 272 -10.28 19.88 -14.57
C HIS A 272 -11.04 19.74 -13.23
N ASN A 273 -10.95 20.73 -12.35
CA ASN A 273 -11.57 20.66 -11.03
C ASN A 273 -13.08 20.92 -11.10
N THR A 274 -13.84 20.21 -10.27
CA THR A 274 -15.26 20.47 -10.04
C THR A 274 -15.42 21.68 -9.11
N SER A 275 -16.46 22.49 -9.30
CA SER A 275 -16.73 23.68 -8.47
C SER A 275 -17.00 23.37 -6.99
N ARG A 276 -17.16 22.10 -6.63
CA ARG A 276 -17.34 21.62 -5.26
C ARG A 276 -16.20 20.68 -4.90
N VAL A 277 -15.67 20.87 -3.70
CA VAL A 277 -14.63 20.05 -3.08
C VAL A 277 -15.27 19.25 -1.95
N SER A 278 -14.95 17.96 -1.84
CA SER A 278 -15.44 17.12 -0.74
C SER A 278 -15.05 17.67 0.63
N ALA A 279 -15.94 17.55 1.63
CA ALA A 279 -15.72 18.10 2.97
C ALA A 279 -14.50 17.52 3.71
N ASN A 280 -14.02 16.34 3.30
CA ASN A 280 -12.83 15.71 3.87
C ASN A 280 -11.50 16.26 3.31
N LEU A 281 -11.55 17.27 2.44
CA LEU A 281 -10.38 17.89 1.84
C LEU A 281 -10.18 19.28 2.43
N ILE A 282 -9.10 19.45 3.20
CA ILE A 282 -8.76 20.71 3.84
C ILE A 282 -7.76 21.45 2.95
N PHE A 283 -8.14 22.61 2.43
CA PHE A 283 -7.25 23.43 1.62
C PHE A 283 -5.96 23.75 2.39
N SER A 284 -4.82 23.56 1.73
CA SER A 284 -3.51 23.84 2.31
C SER A 284 -2.86 25.03 1.61
N ALA A 285 -2.65 24.94 0.29
CA ALA A 285 -1.96 25.96 -0.49
C ALA A 285 -2.20 25.75 -1.99
N ASN A 286 -1.65 26.64 -2.82
CA ASN A 286 -1.60 26.47 -4.27
C ASN A 286 -0.16 26.15 -4.71
N ASP A 287 0.00 25.23 -5.67
CA ASP A 287 1.27 24.97 -6.37
C ASP A 287 1.02 24.90 -7.88
N ARG A 288 1.61 25.82 -8.66
CA ARG A 288 1.54 25.83 -10.13
C ARG A 288 0.12 25.71 -10.68
N GLN A 289 -0.28 24.55 -11.20
CA GLN A 289 -1.63 24.31 -11.72
C GLN A 289 -2.56 23.62 -10.72
N PHE A 290 -2.09 23.39 -9.50
CA PHE A 290 -2.77 22.62 -8.46
C PHE A 290 -3.30 23.50 -7.34
N SER A 291 -4.51 23.15 -6.87
CA SER A 291 -4.95 23.47 -5.52
C SER A 291 -4.70 22.25 -4.65
N VAL A 292 -3.92 22.43 -3.59
CA VAL A 292 -3.44 21.35 -2.73
C VAL A 292 -4.31 21.26 -1.48
N TYR A 293 -4.81 20.06 -1.21
CA TYR A 293 -5.66 19.76 -0.07
C TYR A 293 -5.05 18.63 0.76
N ARG A 294 -5.10 18.73 2.08
CA ARG A 294 -4.80 17.61 2.97
C ARG A 294 -6.02 16.69 3.07
N ILE A 295 -5.78 15.38 3.20
CA ILE A 295 -6.81 14.35 3.37
C ILE A 295 -6.69 13.76 4.78
N PRO A 296 -7.21 14.43 5.83
CA PRO A 296 -7.09 13.97 7.21
C PRO A 296 -7.92 12.72 7.52
N TYR A 297 -9.02 12.50 6.79
CA TYR A 297 -9.92 11.37 7.00
C TYR A 297 -10.70 11.02 5.73
N GLY A 298 -11.47 9.92 5.79
CA GLY A 298 -12.28 9.45 4.66
C GLY A 298 -11.44 8.69 3.65
N ASN A 299 -11.92 8.60 2.41
CA ASN A 299 -11.22 7.83 1.37
C ASN A 299 -9.88 8.46 0.99
N GLY A 300 -8.83 7.64 0.97
CA GLY A 300 -7.48 8.03 0.57
C GLY A 300 -6.63 8.59 1.70
N SER A 301 -7.12 8.58 2.95
CA SER A 301 -6.43 9.16 4.10
C SER A 301 -5.55 8.18 4.88
N SER A 302 -5.56 6.88 4.52
CA SER A 302 -4.80 5.87 5.25
C SER A 302 -4.20 4.78 4.36
N ASP A 303 -3.07 4.24 4.79
CA ASP A 303 -2.40 3.10 4.15
C ASP A 303 -3.34 1.91 3.90
N GLN A 304 -4.19 1.59 4.88
CA GLN A 304 -5.06 0.43 4.83
C GLN A 304 -6.09 0.54 3.70
N GLN A 305 -6.58 1.74 3.40
CA GLN A 305 -7.52 1.95 2.29
C GLN A 305 -6.85 1.73 0.94
N TRP A 306 -5.62 2.22 0.79
CA TRP A 306 -4.83 1.96 -0.41
C TRP A 306 -4.52 0.48 -0.52
N LEU A 307 -3.94 -0.16 0.51
CA LEU A 307 -3.59 -1.58 0.48
C LEU A 307 -4.77 -2.53 0.19
N ASN A 308 -5.98 -2.18 0.60
CA ASN A 308 -7.16 -3.04 0.46
C ASN A 308 -8.05 -2.70 -0.74
N SER A 309 -7.67 -1.74 -1.59
CA SER A 309 -8.44 -1.34 -2.76
C SER A 309 -7.66 -1.53 -4.06
N GLN A 310 -8.37 -1.70 -5.17
CA GLN A 310 -7.75 -1.63 -6.51
C GLN A 310 -7.60 -0.17 -6.96
N SER A 311 -8.53 0.69 -6.52
CA SER A 311 -8.55 2.11 -6.79
C SER A 311 -9.39 2.84 -5.75
N LEU A 312 -9.17 4.15 -5.62
CA LEU A 312 -9.95 5.03 -4.75
C LEU A 312 -10.49 6.22 -5.53
N SER A 313 -11.72 6.62 -5.21
CA SER A 313 -12.34 7.84 -5.71
C SER A 313 -12.17 8.96 -4.69
N ILE A 314 -11.52 10.05 -5.11
CA ILE A 314 -11.25 11.24 -4.31
C ILE A 314 -11.64 12.46 -5.13
N ASN A 315 -12.58 13.25 -4.63
CA ASN A 315 -13.14 14.42 -5.34
C ASN A 315 -13.53 14.10 -6.80
N ASN A 316 -14.31 13.03 -6.99
CA ASN A 316 -14.76 12.53 -8.28
C ASN A 316 -13.64 12.12 -9.27
N ASN A 317 -12.40 11.99 -8.79
CA ASN A 317 -11.28 11.46 -9.57
C ASN A 317 -10.91 10.06 -9.08
N ILE A 318 -10.69 9.15 -10.01
CA ILE A 318 -10.27 7.78 -9.72
C ILE A 318 -8.74 7.71 -9.74
N PHE A 319 -8.18 7.13 -8.68
CA PHE A 319 -6.76 6.87 -8.52
C PHE A 319 -6.52 5.38 -8.37
N SER A 320 -5.64 4.82 -9.22
CA SER A 320 -5.26 3.42 -9.15
C SER A 320 -4.32 3.15 -7.97
N ASN A 321 -4.40 1.94 -7.43
CA ASN A 321 -3.53 1.47 -6.35
C ASN A 321 -2.29 0.71 -6.86
N ASN A 322 -2.09 0.61 -8.19
CA ASN A 322 -0.96 -0.13 -8.75
C ASN A 322 0.37 0.41 -8.21
N GLY A 323 1.21 -0.48 -7.67
CA GLY A 323 2.53 -0.13 -7.14
C GLY A 323 2.52 0.54 -5.77
N TYR A 324 1.37 0.67 -5.08
CA TYR A 324 1.32 1.35 -3.78
C TYR A 324 2.17 0.65 -2.71
N LYS A 325 1.97 -0.67 -2.53
CA LYS A 325 2.68 -1.45 -1.51
C LYS A 325 4.20 -1.36 -1.67
N SER A 326 4.70 -1.53 -2.89
CA SER A 326 6.14 -1.44 -3.18
C SER A 326 6.65 -0.01 -2.99
N SER A 327 5.93 1.00 -3.47
CA SER A 327 6.33 2.41 -3.32
C SER A 327 6.32 2.85 -1.86
N SER A 328 5.32 2.44 -1.06
CA SER A 328 5.25 2.76 0.36
C SER A 328 6.37 2.10 1.17
N LEU A 329 6.77 0.87 0.81
CA LEU A 329 7.92 0.22 1.42
C LEU A 329 9.23 0.94 1.05
N ALA A 330 9.38 1.35 -0.22
CA ALA A 330 10.53 2.11 -0.68
C ALA A 330 10.62 3.48 0.03
N LEU A 331 9.50 4.18 0.17
CA LEU A 331 9.43 5.44 0.91
C LEU A 331 9.84 5.26 2.36
N ALA A 332 9.31 4.26 3.06
CA ALA A 332 9.66 3.97 4.44
C ALA A 332 11.16 3.70 4.62
N ALA A 333 11.79 3.00 3.66
CA ALA A 333 13.22 2.73 3.68
C ALA A 333 14.08 4.00 3.56
N VAL A 334 13.62 4.99 2.76
CA VAL A 334 14.36 6.26 2.57
C VAL A 334 14.07 7.26 3.68
N CYS A 335 12.82 7.36 4.16
CA CYS A 335 12.44 8.29 5.22
C CYS A 335 13.18 8.00 6.53
N ASN A 336 13.43 6.74 6.87
CA ASN A 336 14.21 6.37 8.06
C ASN A 336 15.70 6.77 7.98
N ASN A 337 16.22 7.07 6.78
CA ASN A 337 17.62 7.42 6.54
C ASN A 337 17.81 8.93 6.25
N THR A 338 16.77 9.75 6.44
CA THR A 338 16.89 11.21 6.26
C THR A 338 17.63 11.84 7.43
N VAL A 339 18.95 11.68 7.46
CA VAL A 339 19.83 12.52 8.27
C VAL A 339 19.82 13.92 7.64
N PRO A 340 19.47 14.98 8.39
CA PRO A 340 19.58 16.34 7.90
C PRO A 340 21.07 16.66 7.71
N PHE A 341 21.45 17.04 6.50
CA PHE A 341 22.76 17.64 6.20
C PHE A 341 22.56 19.10 5.85
#